data_AF-A0A820D459-F1
#
_entry.id   AF-A0A820D459-F1
#
_cell.length_a   1.000
_cell.length_b   1.000
_cell.length_c   1.000
_cell.angle_alpha   90.00
_cell.angle_beta   90.00
_cell.angle_gamma   90.00
#
_symmetry.space_group_name_H-M   'P 1'
#
loop_
_entity.id
_entity.type
_entity.pdbx_description
1 polymer ?
#
loop_
_entity_poly.entity_id
_entity_poly.type
_entity_poly.pdbx_seq_one_letter_code
_entity_poly.pdbx_strand_id
1 'polypeptide(L)' 'FTQNEQLKRALLKYRNSLFVEAAGRDCIWGVGLCENDPMIKTRTNWRGLNLLGYILTDIAHRIYNEDNKSLK' A
#
# COMPACT_ATOMS: atom_id res chain seq x y z
N PHE A 1 -3.51 7.53 -9.68
CA PHE A 1 -4.80 7.26 -8.99
C PHE A 1 -5.83 8.37 -9.17
N THR A 2 -5.42 9.64 -9.26
CA THR A 2 -6.34 10.80 -9.43
C THR A 2 -7.10 10.83 -10.75
N GLN A 3 -6.59 10.19 -11.81
CA GLN A 3 -7.27 10.09 -13.10
C GLN A 3 -8.57 9.26 -13.09
N ASN A 4 -8.83 8.49 -12.03
CA ASN A 4 -9.99 7.61 -11.93
C ASN A 4 -10.55 7.65 -10.50
N GLU A 5 -11.75 8.22 -10.37
CA GLU A 5 -12.41 8.44 -9.07
C GLU A 5 -12.76 7.15 -8.31
N GLN A 6 -13.00 6.04 -9.01
CA GLN A 6 -13.24 4.76 -8.34
C GLN A 6 -11.95 4.22 -7.72
N LEU A 7 -10.83 4.27 -8.46
CA LEU A 7 -9.53 3.84 -7.95
C LEU A 7 -8.99 4.77 -6.85
N LYS A 8 -9.20 6.09 -6.96
CA LYS A 8 -8.87 7.06 -5.91
C LYS A 8 -9.61 6.72 -4.61
N ARG A 9 -10.93 6.51 -4.68
CA ARG A 9 -11.74 6.12 -3.51
C ARG A 9 -11.29 4.79 -2.92
N ALA A 10 -11.00 3.79 -3.75
CA ALA A 10 -10.49 2.50 -3.30
C ALA A 10 -9.15 2.63 -2.55
N LEU A 11 -8.22 3.43 -3.07
CA LEU A 11 -6.94 3.72 -2.43
C LEU A 11 -7.14 4.42 -1.07
N LEU A 12 -7.93 5.51 -1.04
CA LEU A 12 -8.13 6.34 0.16
C LEU A 12 -8.89 5.63 1.29
N LYS A 13 -9.68 4.61 0.94
CA LYS A 13 -10.36 3.74 1.93
C LYS A 13 -9.37 3.10 2.91
N TYR A 14 -8.16 2.77 2.44
CA TYR A 14 -7.12 2.10 3.22
C TYR A 14 -5.95 3.01 3.58
N ARG A 15 -6.10 4.33 3.46
CA ARG A 15 -4.99 5.30 3.70
C ARG A 15 -4.33 5.22 5.07
N ASN A 16 -5.04 4.72 6.09
CA ASN A 16 -4.52 4.55 7.45
C ASN A 16 -3.89 3.16 7.67
N SER A 17 -3.60 2.44 6.60
CA SER A 17 -3.01 1.11 6.62
C SER A 17 -1.80 1.08 5.70
N LEU A 18 -0.85 0.19 6.01
CA LEU A 18 0.27 -0.10 5.11
C LEU A 18 -0.20 -1.06 4.03
N PHE A 19 -0.06 -0.67 2.76
CA PHE A 19 -0.26 -1.60 1.65
C PHE A 19 0.86 -2.65 1.62
N VAL A 20 0.51 -3.88 1.29
CA VAL A 20 1.42 -5.02 1.22
C VAL A 20 1.26 -5.69 -0.13
N GLU A 21 2.33 -5.75 -0.91
CA GLU A 21 2.42 -6.56 -2.11
C GLU A 21 2.85 -7.97 -1.69
N ALA A 22 2.02 -8.96 -2.00
CA ALA A 22 2.07 -10.31 -1.47
C ALA A 22 2.46 -11.36 -2.53
N ALA A 23 3.32 -11.00 -3.47
CA ALA A 23 3.91 -11.98 -4.38
C ALA A 23 4.99 -12.77 -3.65
N GLY A 24 4.75 -14.08 -3.44
CA GLY A 24 5.65 -14.94 -2.67
C GLY A 24 7.07 -15.12 -3.21
N ARG A 25 7.36 -14.64 -4.42
CA ARG A 25 8.71 -14.65 -5.03
C ARG A 25 9.31 -13.25 -5.20
N ASP A 26 8.54 -12.20 -4.96
CA ASP A 26 9.04 -10.83 -5.09
C ASP A 26 9.51 -10.32 -3.73
N CYS A 27 10.82 -10.14 -3.61
CA CYS A 27 11.45 -9.59 -2.40
C CYS A 27 11.88 -8.12 -2.56
N ILE A 28 11.62 -7.47 -3.70
CA ILE A 28 11.99 -6.06 -3.93
C ILE A 28 10.73 -5.20 -3.88
N TRP A 29 9.75 -5.49 -4.72
CA TRP A 29 8.48 -4.78 -4.72
C TRP A 29 7.51 -5.37 -3.71
N GLY A 30 7.66 -6.66 -3.41
CA GLY A 30 6.85 -7.46 -2.47
C GLY A 30 7.49 -7.77 -1.12
N VAL A 31 6.73 -8.46 -0.27
CA VAL A 31 7.20 -8.98 1.03
C VAL A 31 7.84 -10.37 0.97
N GLY A 32 7.86 -11.01 -0.19
CA GLY A 32 8.40 -12.37 -0.36
C GLY A 32 7.58 -13.46 0.35
N LEU A 33 6.28 -13.22 0.58
CA LEU A 33 5.30 -14.15 1.15
C LEU A 33 3.98 -14.02 0.38
N CYS A 34 3.29 -15.15 0.15
CA CYS A 34 1.97 -15.16 -0.48
C CYS A 34 0.90 -14.60 0.47
N GLU A 35 -0.19 -14.05 -0.08
CA GLU A 35 -1.30 -13.49 0.72
C GLU A 35 -1.87 -14.48 1.74
N ASN A 36 -1.92 -15.77 1.39
CA ASN A 36 -2.42 -16.84 2.23
C ASN A 36 -1.36 -17.44 3.19
N ASP A 37 -0.12 -16.96 3.16
CA ASP A 37 0.92 -17.41 4.07
C ASP A 37 0.59 -16.90 5.49
N PRO A 38 0.48 -17.78 6.51
CA PRO A 38 0.13 -17.37 7.86
C PRO A 38 1.14 -16.40 8.48
N MET A 39 2.38 -16.37 7.98
CA MET A 39 3.43 -15.48 8.46
C MET A 39 3.31 -14.05 7.92
N ILE A 40 2.51 -13.79 6.87
CA ILE A 40 2.49 -12.50 6.17
C ILE A 40 2.04 -11.33 7.05
N LYS A 41 1.22 -11.59 8.08
CA LYS A 41 0.70 -10.53 8.96
C LYS A 41 1.78 -9.98 9.92
N THR A 42 2.88 -10.69 10.11
CA THR A 42 3.96 -10.28 11.01
C THR A 42 5.12 -9.73 10.20
N ARG A 43 5.38 -8.42 10.31
CA ARG A 43 6.40 -7.71 9.52
C ARG A 43 7.82 -8.27 9.66
N THR A 44 8.18 -8.81 10.82
CA THR A 44 9.50 -9.44 11.04
C THR A 44 9.69 -10.74 10.25
N ASN A 45 8.61 -11.34 9.73
CA ASN A 45 8.69 -12.53 8.88
C ASN A 45 8.86 -12.17 7.39
N TRP A 46 8.71 -10.89 7.03
CA TRP A 46 8.84 -10.46 5.64
C TRP A 46 10.27 -10.68 5.17
N ARG A 47 10.38 -11.23 3.97
CA ARG A 47 11.65 -11.53 3.31
C ARG A 47 12.00 -10.48 2.24
N GLY A 48 11.06 -9.58 1.98
CA GLY A 48 11.16 -8.55 0.96
C GLY A 48 10.96 -7.13 1.47
N LEU A 49 11.26 -6.18 0.59
CA LEU A 49 11.28 -4.75 0.89
C LEU A 49 9.90 -4.09 0.81
N ASN A 50 8.91 -4.69 0.14
CA ASN A 50 7.57 -4.11 -0.04
C ASN A 50 7.58 -2.68 -0.62
N LEU A 51 8.49 -2.37 -1.55
CA LEU A 51 8.64 -1.02 -2.10
C LEU A 51 7.34 -0.50 -2.74
N LEU A 52 6.59 -1.38 -3.43
CA LEU A 52 5.32 -1.00 -4.03
C LEU A 52 4.29 -0.59 -2.96
N GLY A 53 4.20 -1.36 -1.88
CA GLY A 53 3.31 -1.08 -0.76
C GLY A 53 3.61 0.25 -0.09
N TYR A 54 4.89 0.58 0.13
CA TYR A 54 5.28 1.89 0.68
C TYR A 54 4.94 3.04 -0.27
N ILE A 55 5.22 2.90 -1.57
CA ILE A 55 4.89 3.92 -2.57
C ILE A 55 3.38 4.17 -2.61
N LEU A 56 2.56 3.11 -2.61
CA LEU A 56 1.10 3.25 -2.60
C LEU A 56 0.60 3.93 -1.32
N THR A 57 1.20 3.61 -0.17
CA THR A 57 0.88 4.25 1.12
C THR A 57 1.20 5.75 1.08
N ASP A 58 2.37 6.12 0.58
CA ASP A 58 2.78 7.51 0.42
C ASP A 58 1.88 8.27 -0.56
N ILE A 59 1.56 7.68 -1.72
CA ILE A 59 0.61 8.26 -2.68
C ILE A 59 -0.77 8.49 -2.03
N ALA A 60 -1.27 7.53 -1.24
CA ALA A 60 -2.54 7.67 -0.55
C ALA A 60 -2.54 8.85 0.44
N HIS A 61 -1.45 9.01 1.21
CA HIS A 61 -1.27 10.14 2.11
C HIS A 61 -1.19 11.48 1.37
N ARG A 62 -0.42 11.56 0.27
CA ARG A 62 -0.29 12.79 -0.53
C ARG A 62 -1.62 13.23 -1.10
N ILE A 63 -2.35 12.32 -1.75
CA ILE A 63 -3.67 12.61 -2.32
C ILE A 63 -4.64 13.06 -1.21
N TYR A 64 -4.67 12.36 -0.07
CA TYR A 64 -5.52 12.76 1.05
C TYR A 64 -5.19 14.18 1.54
N ASN A 65 -3.91 14.50 1.71
CA ASN A 65 -3.48 15.81 2.19
C ASN A 65 -3.78 16.93 1.19
N GLU A 66 -3.64 16.67 -0.12
CA GLU A 66 -4.00 17.61 -1.19
C GLU A 66 -5.51 17.89 -1.18
N ASP A 67 -6.35 16.85 -1.13
CA ASP A 67 -7.81 17.00 -1.06
C ASP A 67 -8.25 17.81 0.18
N ASN A 68 -7.58 17.61 1.33
CA ASN A 68 -7.90 18.32 2.58
C ASN A 68 -7.29 19.72 2.67
N LYS A 69 -6.26 20.04 1.87
CA LYS A 69 -5.75 21.41 1.74
C LYS A 69 -6.70 22.27 0.91
N SER A 70 -7.34 21.71 -0.11
CA SER A 70 -8.32 22.42 -0.96
C SER A 70 -9.65 22.72 -0.25
N LEU A 71 -9.87 22.17 0.95
CA LEU A 71 -11.06 22.41 1.79
C LEU A 71 -10.85 23.51 2.84
N LYS A 72 -9.64 24.08 2.93
CA LYS A 72 -9.30 25.23 3.78
C LYS A 72 -9.06 26.47 2.93
#